data_AF-A0A960UQG7-F1
#
_entry.id   AF-A0A960UQG7-F1
#
_cell.length_a   1.000
_cell.length_b   1.000
_cell.length_c   1.000
_cell.angle_alpha   90.00
_cell.angle_beta   90.00
_cell.angle_gamma   90.00
#
_symmetry.space_group_name_H-M   'P 1'
#
loop_
_entity.id
_entity.type
_entity.pdbx_description
1 polymer ?
#
loop_
_entity_poly.entity_id
_entity_poly.type
_entity_poly.pdbx_seq_one_letter_code
_entity_poly.pdbx_strand_id
1 'polypeptide(L)'
;MQPLPEIRDSNSKEELIQQCDEVSAALAAFVRSIPLEYLNSRGYPEGWTPAKNVRHVCNTVRLISRWLSAPGWVIRLAGKAPRRQPSIQSIRPTNRPAQYDYGTYKKTKPADPAQREELAQKVIQTFEGLKTSIDKRTEEEFESRKGMFGGMGLRLFTLFSIKHAVFHISVVRTRLLATGEAERSAV
;
A
#
# COMPACT_ATOMS: atom_id res chain seq x y z
N MET A 1 11.17 12.12 -9.56
CA MET A 1 10.47 11.53 -8.40
C MET A 1 11.26 10.33 -7.89
N GLN A 2 11.54 10.25 -6.58
CA GLN A 2 12.24 9.13 -5.96
C GLN A 2 11.51 7.80 -6.22
N PRO A 3 12.23 6.65 -6.30
CA PRO A 3 11.60 5.34 -6.38
C PRO A 3 10.81 5.05 -5.08
N LEU A 4 9.78 4.21 -5.20
CA LEU A 4 9.05 3.69 -4.04
C LEU A 4 9.74 2.41 -3.55
N PRO A 5 9.66 2.10 -2.25
CA PRO A 5 10.35 0.95 -1.67
C PRO A 5 9.82 -0.38 -2.23
N GLU A 6 10.71 -1.35 -2.37
CA GLU A 6 10.33 -2.73 -2.68
C GLU A 6 9.97 -3.48 -1.40
N ILE A 7 8.99 -4.36 -1.48
CA ILE A 7 8.57 -5.18 -0.33
C ILE A 7 9.32 -6.51 -0.37
N ARG A 8 10.01 -6.79 0.74
CA ARG A 8 10.83 -7.98 0.94
C ARG A 8 10.14 -8.95 1.89
N ASP A 9 10.53 -10.22 1.80
CA ASP A 9 10.12 -11.19 2.80
C ASP A 9 10.63 -10.72 4.17
N SER A 10 9.90 -11.10 5.22
CA SER A 10 10.30 -10.87 6.60
C SER A 10 10.34 -12.21 7.31
N ASN A 11 11.25 -12.37 8.25
CA ASN A 11 11.38 -13.55 9.10
C ASN A 11 11.03 -13.25 10.56
N SER A 12 10.75 -11.98 10.89
CA SER A 12 10.42 -11.55 12.25
C SER A 12 9.40 -10.42 12.26
N LYS A 13 8.67 -10.25 13.37
CA LYS A 13 7.80 -9.06 13.54
C LYS A 13 8.59 -7.76 13.46
N GLU A 14 9.81 -7.74 13.97
CA GLU A 14 10.67 -6.56 13.99
C GLU A 14 10.99 -6.10 12.57
N GLU A 15 11.37 -7.02 11.68
CA GLU A 15 11.59 -6.73 10.26
C GLU A 15 10.31 -6.22 9.57
N LEU A 16 9.15 -6.78 9.94
CA LEU A 16 7.86 -6.36 9.39
C LEU A 16 7.46 -4.95 9.85
N ILE A 17 7.72 -4.61 11.11
CA ILE A 17 7.52 -3.26 11.66
C ILE A 17 8.46 -2.27 11.00
N GLN A 18 9.74 -2.63 10.85
CA GLN A 18 10.71 -1.79 10.15
C GLN A 18 10.27 -1.51 8.70
N GLN A 19 9.80 -2.52 7.97
CA GLN A 19 9.23 -2.30 6.63
C GLN A 19 8.01 -1.38 6.64
N CYS A 20 7.18 -1.41 7.69
CA CYS A 20 6.07 -0.46 7.83
C CYS A 20 6.57 0.98 7.95
N ASP A 21 7.64 1.22 8.71
CA ASP A 21 8.23 2.56 8.88
C ASP A 21 8.84 3.08 7.58
N GLU A 22 9.66 2.27 6.92
CA GLU A 22 10.30 2.58 5.64
C GLU A 22 9.23 2.92 4.57
N VAL A 23 8.18 2.11 4.49
CA VAL A 23 7.09 2.31 3.52
C VAL A 23 6.23 3.52 3.86
N SER A 24 5.85 3.68 5.13
CA SER A 24 5.05 4.81 5.59
C SER A 24 5.70 6.14 5.25
N ALA A 25 7.00 6.27 5.58
CA ALA A 25 7.79 7.47 5.30
C ALA A 25 7.88 7.75 3.79
N ALA A 26 8.23 6.73 3.00
CA ALA A 26 8.38 6.88 1.56
C ALA A 26 7.06 7.23 0.85
N LEU A 27 5.95 6.57 1.22
CA LEU A 27 4.63 6.85 0.64
C LEU A 27 4.14 8.25 1.03
N ALA A 28 4.31 8.67 2.29
CA ALA A 28 3.93 10.00 2.73
C ALA A 28 4.76 11.09 2.02
N ALA A 29 6.08 10.89 1.89
CA ALA A 29 6.95 11.79 1.13
C ALA A 29 6.54 11.89 -0.34
N PHE A 30 6.21 10.75 -0.98
CA PHE A 30 5.69 10.74 -2.34
C PHE A 30 4.37 11.51 -2.45
N VAL A 31 3.42 11.29 -1.55
CA VAL A 31 2.12 12.02 -1.55
C VAL A 31 2.33 13.53 -1.47
N ARG A 32 3.25 14.00 -0.62
CA ARG A 32 3.62 15.42 -0.53
C ARG A 32 4.24 15.97 -1.81
N SER A 33 4.90 15.12 -2.61
CA SER A 33 5.52 15.51 -3.88
C SER A 33 4.56 15.60 -5.06
N ILE A 34 3.31 15.12 -4.92
CA ILE A 34 2.33 15.14 -6.01
C ILE A 34 1.96 16.61 -6.32
N PRO A 35 2.08 17.07 -7.58
CA PRO A 35 1.64 18.41 -7.96
C PRO A 35 0.13 18.58 -7.77
N LEU A 36 -0.28 19.75 -7.29
CA LEU A 36 -1.64 19.99 -6.82
C LEU A 36 -2.67 19.91 -7.97
N GLU A 37 -2.28 20.27 -9.18
CA GLU A 37 -3.09 20.18 -10.41
C GLU A 37 -3.42 18.74 -10.84
N TYR A 38 -2.70 17.74 -10.32
CA TYR A 38 -2.96 16.33 -10.61
C TYR A 38 -3.61 15.58 -9.45
N LEU A 39 -3.57 16.11 -8.21
CA LEU A 39 -4.00 15.38 -7.01
C LEU A 39 -5.44 14.83 -7.11
N ASN A 40 -6.33 15.60 -7.73
CA ASN A 40 -7.74 15.24 -7.97
C ASN A 40 -8.04 14.90 -9.44
N SER A 41 -7.03 14.85 -10.30
CA SER A 41 -7.19 14.52 -11.72
C SER A 41 -7.44 13.03 -11.93
N ARG A 42 -8.43 12.67 -12.76
CA ARG A 42 -8.67 11.27 -13.13
C ARG A 42 -7.59 10.79 -14.09
N GLY A 43 -7.20 9.54 -13.94
CA GLY A 43 -6.25 8.91 -14.86
C GLY A 43 -6.91 8.64 -16.21
N TYR A 44 -6.18 8.90 -17.30
CA TYR A 44 -6.55 8.57 -18.67
C TYR A 44 -5.75 7.32 -19.14
N PRO A 45 -6.29 6.43 -19.99
CA PRO A 45 -7.67 6.36 -20.49
C PRO A 45 -8.69 6.05 -19.38
N GLU A 46 -8.32 5.17 -18.43
CA GLU A 46 -9.11 4.90 -17.23
C GLU A 46 -8.21 4.79 -16.02
N GLY A 47 -8.51 5.54 -14.96
CA GLY A 47 -7.72 5.50 -13.74
C GLY A 47 -8.29 6.33 -12.62
N TRP A 48 -7.99 5.92 -11.40
CA TRP A 48 -8.33 6.70 -10.21
C TRP A 48 -7.44 7.93 -10.07
N THR A 49 -7.98 8.93 -9.39
CA THR A 49 -7.19 10.08 -8.97
C THR A 49 -6.09 9.66 -7.98
N PRO A 50 -4.99 10.42 -7.88
CA PRO A 50 -4.01 10.20 -6.84
C PRO A 50 -4.63 10.14 -5.44
N ALA A 51 -5.49 11.11 -5.10
CA ALA A 51 -6.20 11.14 -3.82
C ALA A 51 -7.05 9.88 -3.58
N LYS A 52 -7.72 9.35 -4.61
CA LYS A 52 -8.52 8.12 -4.50
C LYS A 52 -7.65 6.88 -4.30
N ASN A 53 -6.49 6.79 -4.97
CA ASN A 53 -5.52 5.71 -4.70
C ASN A 53 -5.03 5.75 -3.25
N VAL A 54 -4.65 6.93 -2.74
CA VAL A 54 -4.21 7.07 -1.33
C VAL A 54 -5.30 6.64 -0.36
N ARG A 55 -6.55 7.08 -0.57
CA ARG A 55 -7.67 6.67 0.29
C ARG A 55 -7.93 5.17 0.23
N HIS A 56 -7.87 4.58 -0.97
CA HIS A 56 -8.04 3.14 -1.17
C HIS A 56 -7.01 2.34 -0.38
N VAL A 57 -5.71 2.65 -0.55
CA VAL A 57 -4.66 1.91 0.17
C VAL A 57 -4.79 2.06 1.68
N CYS A 58 -5.11 3.26 2.16
CA CYS A 58 -5.34 3.48 3.59
C CYS A 58 -6.53 2.67 4.12
N ASN A 59 -7.62 2.58 3.35
CA ASN A 59 -8.79 1.79 3.75
C ASN A 59 -8.46 0.28 3.78
N THR A 60 -7.75 -0.22 2.76
CA THR A 60 -7.31 -1.63 2.70
C THR A 60 -6.39 -1.97 3.87
N VAL A 61 -5.37 -1.14 4.14
CA VAL A 61 -4.45 -1.37 5.26
C VAL A 61 -5.21 -1.33 6.58
N ARG A 62 -6.11 -0.37 6.80
CA ARG A 62 -6.93 -0.32 8.04
C ARG A 62 -7.81 -1.55 8.22
N LEU A 63 -8.42 -2.05 7.15
CA LEU A 63 -9.21 -3.29 7.20
C LEU A 63 -8.34 -4.45 7.70
N ILE A 64 -7.11 -4.54 7.19
CA ILE A 64 -6.14 -5.57 7.57
C ILE A 64 -5.64 -5.37 9.00
N SER A 65 -5.34 -4.14 9.41
CA SER A 65 -5.00 -3.81 10.80
C SER A 65 -6.12 -4.21 11.76
N ARG A 66 -7.39 -3.97 11.39
CA ARG A 66 -8.55 -4.39 12.21
C ARG A 66 -8.64 -5.90 12.36
N TRP A 67 -8.36 -6.65 11.30
CA TRP A 67 -8.24 -8.11 11.38
C TRP A 67 -7.13 -8.53 12.32
N LEU A 68 -5.93 -7.97 12.13
CA LEU A 68 -4.77 -8.22 12.99
C LEU A 68 -5.01 -7.81 14.43
N SER A 69 -5.92 -6.89 14.72
CA SER A 69 -6.32 -6.49 16.07
C SER A 69 -7.47 -7.31 16.68
N ALA A 70 -8.03 -8.31 15.97
CA ALA A 70 -9.12 -9.12 16.50
C ALA A 70 -8.73 -9.87 17.80
N PRO A 71 -9.65 -10.33 18.65
CA PRO A 71 -9.28 -11.22 19.74
C PRO A 71 -8.54 -12.48 19.22
N GLY A 72 -7.54 -12.99 19.94
CA GLY A 72 -6.74 -14.13 19.49
C GLY A 72 -7.58 -15.38 19.17
N TRP A 73 -8.69 -15.60 19.89
CA TRP A 73 -9.62 -16.69 19.59
C TRP A 73 -10.29 -16.54 18.21
N VAL A 74 -10.56 -15.32 17.73
CA VAL A 74 -11.11 -15.07 16.39
C VAL A 74 -10.11 -15.48 15.32
N ILE A 75 -8.84 -15.10 15.50
CA ILE A 75 -7.75 -15.50 14.59
C ILE A 75 -7.56 -17.02 14.60
N ARG A 76 -7.71 -17.68 15.75
CA ARG A 76 -7.63 -19.14 15.84
C ARG A 76 -8.74 -19.83 15.05
N LEU A 77 -9.96 -19.28 15.05
CA LEU A 77 -11.09 -19.81 14.27
C LEU A 77 -10.87 -19.73 12.76
N ALA A 78 -10.07 -18.78 12.27
CA ALA A 78 -9.68 -18.74 10.86
C ALA A 78 -8.79 -19.92 10.43
N GLY A 79 -8.20 -20.63 11.39
CA GLY A 79 -7.43 -21.85 11.19
C GLY A 79 -5.92 -21.62 11.04
N LYS A 80 -5.21 -22.71 10.70
CA LYS A 80 -3.75 -22.75 10.60
C LYS A 80 -3.24 -22.35 9.22
N ALA A 81 -2.17 -21.58 9.16
CA ALA A 81 -1.50 -21.25 7.90
C ALA A 81 -1.06 -22.53 7.15
N PRO A 82 -1.11 -22.53 5.80
CA PRO A 82 -0.51 -23.61 5.02
C PRO A 82 0.99 -23.74 5.32
N ARG A 83 1.50 -24.97 5.50
CA ARG A 83 2.91 -25.25 5.83
C ARG A 83 3.91 -24.66 4.83
N ARG A 84 3.53 -24.53 3.56
CA ARG A 84 4.34 -23.90 2.52
C ARG A 84 3.65 -22.62 2.09
N GLN A 85 4.31 -21.50 2.36
CA GLN A 85 3.90 -20.18 1.94
C GLN A 85 4.74 -19.77 0.73
N PRO A 86 4.13 -19.15 -0.30
CA PRO A 86 4.91 -18.53 -1.36
C PRO A 86 5.65 -17.30 -0.81
N SER A 87 6.75 -16.93 -1.45
CA SER A 87 7.44 -15.68 -1.14
C SER A 87 6.59 -14.47 -1.56
N ILE A 88 6.73 -13.35 -0.85
CA ILE A 88 6.01 -12.11 -1.15
C ILE A 88 6.27 -11.61 -2.58
N GLN A 89 7.44 -11.87 -3.18
CA GLN A 89 7.71 -11.41 -4.55
C GLN A 89 6.79 -12.11 -5.57
N SER A 90 6.45 -13.37 -5.33
CA SER A 90 5.55 -14.15 -6.20
C SER A 90 4.07 -13.80 -6.05
N ILE A 91 3.69 -13.11 -4.97
CA ILE A 91 2.31 -12.67 -4.74
C ILE A 91 2.03 -11.42 -5.55
N ARG A 92 0.98 -11.46 -6.37
CA ARG A 92 0.54 -10.27 -7.11
C ARG A 92 -0.17 -9.31 -6.15
N PRO A 93 0.13 -8.00 -6.21
CA PRO A 93 -0.56 -7.00 -5.38
C PRO A 93 -2.03 -6.81 -5.78
N THR A 94 -2.41 -7.24 -6.99
CA THR A 94 -3.80 -7.24 -7.47
C THR A 94 -4.06 -8.47 -8.32
N ASN A 95 -5.34 -8.80 -8.51
CA ASN A 95 -5.76 -9.90 -9.40
C ASN A 95 -5.64 -9.55 -10.89
N ARG A 96 -5.29 -8.30 -11.23
CA ARG A 96 -5.15 -7.87 -12.62
C ARG A 96 -3.77 -8.29 -13.17
N PRO A 97 -3.67 -8.61 -14.47
CA PRO A 97 -2.37 -8.80 -15.11
C PRO A 97 -1.54 -7.51 -15.00
N ALA A 98 -0.21 -7.65 -15.03
CA ALA A 98 0.68 -6.49 -15.06
C ALA A 98 0.40 -5.68 -16.34
N GLN A 99 0.06 -4.41 -16.17
CA GLN A 99 -0.02 -3.44 -17.26
C GLN A 99 1.23 -2.57 -17.16
N TYR A 100 1.98 -2.46 -18.26
CA TYR A 100 3.20 -1.67 -18.29
C TYR A 100 2.93 -0.19 -18.56
N ASP A 101 1.89 0.09 -19.36
CA ASP A 101 1.38 1.44 -19.57
C ASP A 101 0.13 1.67 -18.72
N TYR A 102 0.26 2.55 -17.73
CA TYR A 102 -0.87 3.00 -16.93
C TYR A 102 -1.48 4.28 -17.51
N GLY A 103 -0.94 4.89 -18.55
CA GLY A 103 -1.40 6.14 -19.12
C GLY A 103 -0.96 7.36 -18.31
N THR A 104 -1.74 8.44 -18.37
CA THR A 104 -1.33 9.77 -17.87
C THR A 104 -2.40 10.41 -16.98
N TYR A 105 -2.06 11.55 -16.40
CA TYR A 105 -2.99 12.52 -15.84
C TYR A 105 -3.05 13.78 -16.71
N LYS A 106 -4.21 14.45 -16.71
CA LYS A 106 -4.39 15.79 -17.28
C LYS A 106 -4.42 16.84 -16.18
N LYS A 107 -3.90 18.04 -16.41
CA LYS A 107 -3.99 19.13 -15.42
C LYS A 107 -5.45 19.47 -15.16
N THR A 108 -5.77 19.70 -13.89
CA THR A 108 -7.09 20.15 -13.43
C THR A 108 -6.92 21.35 -12.51
N LYS A 109 -8.02 21.94 -12.00
CA LYS A 109 -7.94 22.97 -10.97
C LYS A 109 -7.06 22.46 -9.82
N PRO A 110 -6.03 23.22 -9.39
CA PRO A 110 -5.18 22.81 -8.27
C PRO A 110 -5.99 22.47 -7.03
N ALA A 111 -5.63 21.36 -6.39
CA ALA A 111 -6.16 20.99 -5.09
C ALA A 111 -5.62 21.90 -3.98
N ASP A 112 -6.28 21.86 -2.82
CA ASP A 112 -5.80 22.53 -1.61
C ASP A 112 -4.52 21.85 -1.09
N PRO A 113 -3.42 22.59 -0.81
CA PRO A 113 -2.25 22.07 -0.12
C PRO A 113 -2.58 21.31 1.18
N ALA A 114 -3.59 21.77 1.95
CA ALA A 114 -4.01 21.12 3.18
C ALA A 114 -4.60 19.73 2.93
N GLN A 115 -5.34 19.54 1.83
CA GLN A 115 -5.83 18.22 1.41
C GLN A 115 -4.67 17.25 1.15
N ARG A 116 -3.59 17.71 0.50
CA ARG A 116 -2.42 16.87 0.23
C ARG A 116 -1.72 16.45 1.51
N GLU A 117 -1.57 17.38 2.47
CA GLU A 117 -0.97 17.07 3.76
C GLU A 117 -1.86 16.11 4.58
N GLU A 118 -3.19 16.30 4.58
CA GLU A 118 -4.12 15.37 5.22
C GLU A 118 -3.96 13.95 4.67
N LEU A 119 -3.82 13.80 3.34
CA LEU A 119 -3.59 12.51 2.72
C LEU A 119 -2.25 11.88 3.13
N ALA A 120 -1.17 12.69 3.25
CA ALA A 120 0.13 12.21 3.71
C ALA A 120 0.08 11.76 5.18
N GLN A 121 -0.55 12.55 6.05
CA GLN A 121 -0.76 12.18 7.46
C GLN A 121 -1.66 10.94 7.60
N LYS A 122 -2.66 10.80 6.73
CA LYS A 122 -3.52 9.62 6.70
C LYS A 122 -2.72 8.34 6.42
N VAL A 123 -1.70 8.40 5.55
CA VAL A 123 -0.78 7.27 5.31
C VAL A 123 -0.03 6.94 6.59
N ILE A 124 0.62 7.93 7.21
CA ILE A 124 1.41 7.76 8.43
C ILE A 124 0.58 7.12 9.54
N GLN A 125 -0.56 7.70 9.86
CA GLN A 125 -1.48 7.19 10.90
C GLN A 125 -1.98 5.77 10.59
N THR A 126 -2.17 5.44 9.32
CA THR A 126 -2.65 4.11 8.93
C THR A 126 -1.58 3.04 9.15
N PHE A 127 -0.32 3.35 8.82
CA PHE A 127 0.79 2.44 9.06
C PHE A 127 1.17 2.35 10.54
N GLU A 128 1.05 3.43 11.31
CA GLU A 128 1.13 3.35 12.78
C GLU A 128 0.08 2.40 13.36
N GLY A 129 -1.18 2.51 12.92
CA GLY A 129 -2.23 1.58 13.32
C GLY A 129 -1.95 0.13 12.91
N LEU A 130 -1.29 -0.10 11.76
CA LEU A 130 -0.82 -1.42 11.35
C LEU A 130 0.27 -1.94 12.28
N LYS A 131 1.29 -1.14 12.59
CA LYS A 131 2.37 -1.48 13.52
C LYS A 131 1.83 -1.86 14.89
N THR A 132 0.94 -1.06 15.46
CA THR A 132 0.27 -1.39 16.73
C THR A 132 -0.50 -2.70 16.66
N SER A 133 -1.08 -3.03 15.50
CA SER A 133 -1.80 -4.30 15.32
C SER A 133 -0.86 -5.50 15.18
N ILE A 134 0.32 -5.31 14.56
CA ILE A 134 1.38 -6.32 14.49
C ILE A 134 1.92 -6.61 15.89
N ASP A 135 2.19 -5.57 16.68
CA ASP A 135 2.81 -5.71 18.00
C ASP A 135 1.94 -6.48 19.00
N LYS A 136 0.61 -6.41 18.86
CA LYS A 136 -0.36 -7.19 19.65
C LYS A 136 -0.32 -8.70 19.41
N ARG A 137 0.48 -9.18 18.46
CA ARG A 137 0.60 -10.60 18.13
C ARG A 137 1.92 -11.17 18.54
N THR A 138 1.89 -12.45 18.86
CA THR A 138 3.09 -13.25 19.07
C THR A 138 3.71 -13.65 17.73
N GLU A 139 5.01 -13.93 17.75
CA GLU A 139 5.71 -14.51 16.60
C GLU A 139 5.07 -15.84 16.17
N GLU A 140 4.69 -16.68 17.13
CA GLU A 140 3.99 -17.94 16.88
C GLU A 140 2.66 -17.75 16.13
N GLU A 141 1.89 -16.71 16.47
CA GLU A 141 0.66 -16.41 15.74
C GLU A 141 0.95 -16.02 14.28
N PHE A 142 1.99 -15.23 14.04
CA PHE A 142 2.38 -14.80 12.70
C PHE A 142 2.74 -15.98 11.78
N GLU A 143 3.40 -17.00 12.34
CA GLU A 143 3.80 -18.21 11.62
C GLU A 143 2.67 -19.24 11.48
N SER A 144 1.83 -19.37 12.51
CA SER A 144 0.88 -20.49 12.59
C SER A 144 -0.54 -20.18 12.13
N ARG A 145 -0.94 -18.91 12.02
CA ARG A 145 -2.35 -18.51 11.80
C ARG A 145 -2.60 -17.93 10.42
N LYS A 146 -3.83 -18.10 9.92
CA LYS A 146 -4.25 -17.57 8.61
C LYS A 146 -4.60 -16.09 8.66
N GLY A 147 -4.34 -15.41 7.54
CA GLY A 147 -4.94 -14.12 7.20
C GLY A 147 -6.42 -14.22 6.83
N MET A 148 -7.05 -13.06 6.62
CA MET A 148 -8.48 -12.94 6.35
C MET A 148 -8.91 -13.64 5.04
N PHE A 149 -8.11 -13.55 3.98
CA PHE A 149 -8.51 -13.97 2.63
C PHE A 149 -8.21 -15.45 2.31
N GLY A 150 -7.87 -16.27 3.30
CA GLY A 150 -7.46 -17.66 3.09
C GLY A 150 -6.15 -17.76 2.28
N GLY A 151 -5.50 -18.92 2.31
CA GLY A 151 -4.28 -19.18 1.53
C GLY A 151 -2.98 -18.54 2.04
N MET A 152 -3.03 -17.42 2.76
CA MET A 152 -1.85 -16.77 3.35
C MET A 152 -1.81 -16.92 4.88
N GLY A 153 -0.61 -17.12 5.42
CA GLY A 153 -0.33 -16.90 6.85
C GLY A 153 -0.42 -15.42 7.22
N LEU A 154 -0.55 -15.09 8.50
CA LEU A 154 -0.68 -13.70 8.98
C LEU A 154 0.49 -12.80 8.52
N ARG A 155 1.71 -13.34 8.51
CA ARG A 155 2.91 -12.59 8.09
C ARG A 155 2.82 -12.19 6.62
N LEU A 156 2.60 -13.19 5.77
CA LEU A 156 2.47 -13.01 4.34
C LEU A 156 1.27 -12.13 3.97
N PHE A 157 0.16 -12.29 4.70
CA PHE A 157 -1.02 -11.46 4.56
C PHE A 157 -0.74 -9.98 4.89
N THR A 158 0.07 -9.73 5.91
CA THR A 158 0.49 -8.37 6.28
C THR A 158 1.43 -7.79 5.23
N LEU A 159 2.43 -8.54 4.78
CA LEU A 159 3.31 -8.14 3.68
C LEU A 159 2.53 -7.84 2.39
N PHE A 160 1.51 -8.65 2.09
CA PHE A 160 0.61 -8.40 0.97
C PHE A 160 -0.09 -7.04 1.09
N SER A 161 -0.55 -6.65 2.28
CA SER A 161 -1.17 -5.33 2.51
C SER A 161 -0.23 -4.17 2.18
N ILE A 162 1.04 -4.30 2.59
CA ILE A 162 2.08 -3.29 2.36
C ILE A 162 2.41 -3.24 0.87
N LYS A 163 2.60 -4.41 0.22
CA LYS A 163 2.85 -4.52 -1.23
C LYS A 163 1.71 -3.96 -2.06
N HIS A 164 0.47 -4.21 -1.65
CA HIS A 164 -0.72 -3.65 -2.28
C HIS A 164 -0.74 -2.12 -2.19
N ALA A 165 -0.39 -1.56 -1.02
CA ALA A 165 -0.30 -0.12 -0.84
C ALA A 165 0.76 0.52 -1.76
N VAL A 166 1.98 -0.05 -1.76
CA VAL A 166 3.06 0.43 -2.64
C VAL A 166 2.66 0.36 -4.11
N PHE A 167 2.06 -0.74 -4.56
CA PHE A 167 1.64 -0.91 -5.95
C PHE A 167 0.65 0.18 -6.41
N HIS A 168 -0.39 0.46 -5.63
CA HIS A 168 -1.37 1.48 -6.02
C HIS A 168 -0.75 2.89 -6.09
N ILE A 169 0.22 3.18 -5.22
CA ILE A 169 0.95 4.45 -5.27
C ILE A 169 1.99 4.45 -6.40
N SER A 170 2.55 3.29 -6.77
CA SER A 170 3.44 3.18 -7.93
C SER A 170 2.69 3.45 -9.24
N VAL A 171 1.42 3.05 -9.36
CA VAL A 171 0.58 3.40 -10.51
C VAL A 171 0.43 4.93 -10.64
N VAL A 172 0.22 5.63 -9.52
CA VAL A 172 0.17 7.11 -9.52
C VAL A 172 1.49 7.70 -9.97
N ARG A 173 2.61 7.20 -9.44
CA ARG A 173 3.96 7.65 -9.81
C ARG A 173 4.23 7.45 -11.30
N THR A 174 3.94 6.27 -11.84
CA THR A 174 4.15 5.96 -13.26
C THR A 174 3.35 6.90 -14.16
N ARG A 175 2.08 7.15 -13.83
CA ARG A 175 1.25 8.09 -14.60
C ARG A 175 1.79 9.52 -14.56
N LEU A 176 2.28 9.98 -13.41
CA LEU A 176 2.87 11.33 -13.29
C LEU A 176 4.17 11.46 -14.08
N LEU A 177 5.00 10.42 -14.09
CA LEU A 177 6.22 10.39 -14.92
C LEU A 177 5.88 10.44 -16.41
N ALA A 178 4.93 9.61 -16.85
CA ALA A 178 4.44 9.59 -18.23
C ALA A 178 3.81 10.95 -18.64
N THR A 179 3.07 11.60 -17.74
CA THR A 179 2.57 12.97 -17.97
C THR A 179 3.73 13.95 -18.19
N GLY A 180 4.76 13.92 -17.33
CA GLY A 180 5.90 14.81 -17.46
C GLY A 180 6.72 14.57 -18.74
N GLU A 181 6.80 13.33 -19.20
CA GLU A 181 7.42 12.98 -20.49
C GLU A 181 6.59 13.50 -21.67
N ALA A 182 5.27 13.27 -21.66
CA ALA A 182 4.37 13.75 -22.69
C ALA A 182 4.35 15.29 -22.81
N GLU A 183 4.41 16.00 -21.68
CA GLU A 183 4.49 17.47 -21.66
C GLU A 183 5.81 17.99 -22.23
N ARG A 184 6.93 17.28 -22.02
CA ARG A 184 8.23 17.67 -22.60
C ARG A 184 8.32 17.42 -24.10
N SER A 185 7.70 16.36 -24.60
CA SER A 185 7.71 16.02 -26.03
C SER A 185 6.76 16.89 -26.87
N ALA A 186 5.91 17.69 -26.24
CA ALA A 186 4.97 18.61 -26.90
C ALA A 186 5.51 20.04 -27.05
N VAL A 187 6.74 20.30 -26.58
CA VAL A 187 7.48 21.56 -26.69
C VAL A 187 8.55 21.42 -27.75
#